data_AF-A0A849RRH8-F1
#
_entry.id   AF-A0A849RRH8-F1
#
_cell.length_a   1.000
_cell.length_b   1.000
_cell.length_c   1.000
_cell.angle_alpha   90.00
_cell.angle_beta   90.00
_cell.angle_gamma   90.00
#
_symmetry.space_group_name_H-M   'P 1'
#
loop_
_entity.id
_entity.type
_entity.pdbx_description
1 polymer ?
#
loop_
_entity_poly.entity_id
_entity_poly.type
_entity_poly.pdbx_seq_one_letter_code
_entity_poly.pdbx_strand_id
1 'polypeptide(L)'
;MAQNVVVQDVWMEVRGRLRAFIAKRVSAEAAVEDLLQEVFLKIHDKIDQVQDPRRLVSWIFTVTRHVIIDYYRTPHRHRELPAGLATDVEALMAAGEPEDESDEPRMQLAGCLRPMVDQLAPEYRDALRLVELDGLTQQAAASKLGLSLSGMKSRVQRGRRQLKAMLHDCCLIQLDARRGVADVTLHNPIATPCAPPALMMPERRPARRPA
;
A
#
# COMPACT_ATOMS: atom_id res chain seq x y z
N MET A 1 26.80 14.99 18.85
CA MET A 1 26.01 13.98 19.61
C MET A 1 24.55 13.95 19.19
N ALA A 2 23.86 15.09 19.00
CA ALA A 2 22.44 15.12 18.59
C ALA A 2 22.15 14.42 17.24
N GLN A 3 23.08 14.49 16.27
CA GLN A 3 22.88 13.92 14.93
C GLN A 3 22.87 12.38 14.90
N ASN A 4 23.49 11.71 15.88
CA ASN A 4 23.46 10.25 16.00
C ASN A 4 22.16 9.74 16.65
N VAL A 5 21.54 10.52 17.53
CA VAL A 5 20.30 10.14 18.21
C VAL A 5 19.14 10.15 17.22
N VAL A 6 19.04 11.20 16.39
CA VAL A 6 18.00 11.32 15.35
C VAL A 6 18.08 10.17 14.33
N VAL A 7 19.29 9.79 13.93
CA VAL A 7 19.49 8.65 12.99
C VAL A 7 19.09 7.32 13.64
N GLN A 8 19.39 7.12 14.93
CA GLN A 8 18.99 5.91 15.65
C GLN A 8 17.47 5.82 15.85
N ASP A 9 16.81 6.93 16.17
CA ASP A 9 15.36 6.97 16.36
C ASP A 9 14.61 6.64 15.05
N VAL A 10 15.03 7.27 13.95
CA VAL A 10 14.48 6.98 12.60
C VAL A 10 14.72 5.53 12.21
N TRP A 11 15.91 5.00 12.49
CA TRP A 11 16.23 3.59 12.22
C TRP A 11 15.32 2.62 12.98
N MET A 12 15.08 2.89 14.27
CA MET A 12 14.21 2.07 15.12
C MET A 12 12.75 2.10 14.64
N GLU A 13 12.26 3.26 14.20
CA GLU A 13 10.92 3.41 13.63
C GLU A 13 10.77 2.60 12.33
N VAL A 14 11.70 2.79 11.38
CA VAL A 14 11.70 2.06 10.10
C VAL A 14 11.79 0.55 10.35
N ARG A 15 12.68 0.12 11.26
CA ARG A 15 12.79 -1.27 11.68
C ARG A 15 11.45 -1.83 12.19
N GLY A 16 10.77 -1.09 13.07
CA GLY A 16 9.47 -1.51 13.62
C GLY A 16 8.42 -1.69 12.53
N ARG A 17 8.33 -0.74 11.59
CA ARG A 17 7.39 -0.79 10.46
C ARG A 17 7.69 -1.97 9.53
N LEU A 18 8.95 -2.19 9.20
CA LEU A 18 9.37 -3.30 8.34
C LEU A 18 9.12 -4.66 9.00
N ARG A 19 9.45 -4.81 10.28
CA ARG A 19 9.17 -6.03 11.04
C ARG A 19 7.67 -6.34 11.04
N ALA A 20 6.83 -5.37 11.34
CA ALA A 20 5.37 -5.55 11.32
C ALA A 20 4.86 -5.93 9.93
N PHE A 21 5.43 -5.33 8.87
CA PHE A 21 5.10 -5.64 7.49
C PHE A 21 5.44 -7.09 7.11
N ILE A 22 6.61 -7.57 7.53
CA ILE A 22 7.09 -8.95 7.32
C ILE A 22 6.24 -9.93 8.16
N ALA A 23 6.04 -9.68 9.45
CA ALA A 23 5.29 -10.56 10.35
C ALA A 23 3.83 -10.78 9.92
N LYS A 24 3.20 -9.77 9.30
CA LYS A 24 1.86 -9.93 8.70
C LYS A 24 1.82 -10.87 7.50
N ARG A 25 2.96 -11.13 6.86
CA ARG A 25 3.08 -11.84 5.57
C ARG A 25 3.89 -13.13 5.65
N VAL A 26 4.63 -13.34 6.73
CA VAL A 26 5.48 -14.51 6.97
C VAL A 26 4.98 -15.23 8.21
N SER A 27 4.52 -16.47 8.02
CA SER A 27 3.92 -17.28 9.09
C SER A 27 4.92 -17.82 10.12
N ALA A 28 6.19 -17.95 9.73
CA ALA A 28 7.23 -18.45 10.62
C ALA A 28 7.87 -17.28 11.39
N GLU A 29 7.49 -17.08 12.66
CA GLU A 29 8.02 -15.98 13.50
C GLU A 29 9.55 -15.99 13.55
N ALA A 30 10.16 -17.19 13.60
CA ALA A 30 11.61 -17.36 13.58
C ALA A 30 12.28 -16.79 12.32
N ALA A 31 11.57 -16.73 11.18
CA ALA A 31 12.10 -16.19 9.93
C ALA A 31 11.95 -14.67 9.82
N VAL A 32 11.10 -14.04 10.64
CA VAL A 32 10.81 -12.59 10.53
C VAL A 32 12.07 -11.76 10.76
N GLU A 33 12.85 -12.09 11.80
CA GLU A 33 14.08 -11.38 12.14
C GLU A 33 15.20 -11.61 11.12
N ASP A 34 15.32 -12.83 10.59
CA ASP A 34 16.29 -13.15 9.54
C ASP A 34 16.00 -12.36 8.26
N LEU A 35 14.73 -12.32 7.84
CA LEU A 35 14.32 -11.55 6.66
C LEU A 35 14.49 -10.05 6.88
N LEU A 36 14.22 -9.55 8.08
CA LEU A 36 14.45 -8.16 8.41
C LEU A 36 15.94 -7.79 8.27
N GLN A 37 16.85 -8.66 8.71
CA GLN A 37 18.28 -8.47 8.50
C GLN A 37 18.65 -8.47 7.01
N GLU A 38 18.14 -9.41 6.23
CA GLU A 38 18.38 -9.47 4.79
C GLU A 38 17.90 -8.20 4.07
N VAL A 39 16.75 -7.65 4.48
CA VAL A 39 16.23 -6.38 3.97
C VAL A 39 17.21 -5.26 4.24
N PHE A 40 17.72 -5.13 5.47
CA PHE A 40 18.67 -4.06 5.79
C PHE A 40 20.00 -4.19 5.04
N LEU A 41 20.49 -5.41 4.81
CA LEU A 41 21.66 -5.64 3.98
C LEU A 41 21.43 -5.16 2.54
N LYS A 42 20.31 -5.56 1.93
CA LYS A 42 19.96 -5.11 0.57
C LYS A 42 19.72 -3.60 0.47
N ILE A 43 19.17 -2.99 1.52
CA ILE A 43 19.03 -1.54 1.63
C ILE A 43 20.42 -0.90 1.62
N HIS A 44 21.31 -1.34 2.51
CA HIS A 44 22.67 -0.81 2.61
C HIS A 44 23.43 -0.89 1.27
N ASP A 45 23.33 -2.03 0.57
CA ASP A 45 24.05 -2.24 -0.69
C ASP A 45 23.54 -1.39 -1.87
N LYS A 46 22.29 -0.93 -1.81
CA LYS A 46 21.60 -0.33 -2.96
C LYS A 46 21.04 1.07 -2.69
N ILE A 47 21.20 1.59 -1.48
CA ILE A 47 20.70 2.90 -1.07
C ILE A 47 21.21 4.02 -1.99
N ASP A 48 22.45 3.92 -2.45
CA ASP A 48 23.10 4.91 -3.33
C ASP A 48 22.47 4.97 -4.73
N GLN A 49 21.64 3.98 -5.10
CA GLN A 49 20.92 3.97 -6.38
C GLN A 49 19.63 4.80 -6.33
N VAL A 50 19.19 5.21 -5.13
CA VAL A 50 17.98 6.02 -4.93
C VAL A 50 18.30 7.49 -5.25
N GLN A 51 17.92 7.93 -6.45
CA GLN A 51 18.19 9.29 -6.92
C GLN A 51 17.23 10.36 -6.35
N ASP A 52 16.01 9.96 -5.98
CA ASP A 52 15.00 10.85 -5.40
C ASP A 52 14.74 10.44 -3.95
N PRO A 53 15.17 11.24 -2.95
CA PRO A 53 14.93 10.96 -1.53
C PRO A 53 13.45 10.78 -1.18
N ARG A 54 12.52 11.38 -1.93
CA ARG A 54 11.06 11.24 -1.75
C ARG A 54 10.53 9.87 -2.18
N ARG A 55 11.38 9.00 -2.71
CA ARG A 55 11.05 7.62 -3.06
C ARG A 55 11.78 6.61 -2.19
N LEU A 56 12.46 7.07 -1.14
CA LEU A 56 13.27 6.20 -0.31
C LEU A 56 12.42 5.18 0.45
N VAL A 57 11.32 5.63 1.07
CA VAL A 57 10.42 4.76 1.83
C VAL A 57 9.79 3.72 0.92
N SER A 58 9.30 4.15 -0.24
CA SER A 58 8.67 3.26 -1.23
C SER A 58 9.63 2.20 -1.75
N TRP A 59 10.86 2.60 -2.04
CA TRP A 59 11.92 1.70 -2.45
C TRP A 59 12.28 0.68 -1.34
N ILE A 60 12.40 1.11 -0.08
CA ILE A 60 12.68 0.23 1.07
C ILE A 60 11.64 -0.89 1.21
N PHE A 61 10.35 -0.55 1.13
CA PHE A 61 9.31 -1.58 1.23
C PHE A 61 9.23 -2.44 -0.04
N THR A 62 9.68 -1.95 -1.19
CA THR A 62 9.84 -2.75 -2.41
C THR A 62 10.93 -3.80 -2.23
N VAL A 63 12.08 -3.43 -1.67
CA VAL A 63 13.14 -4.37 -1.29
C VAL A 63 12.60 -5.41 -0.30
N THR A 64 11.84 -4.97 0.69
CA THR A 64 11.22 -5.84 1.71
C THR A 64 10.30 -6.88 1.08
N ARG A 65 9.47 -6.45 0.13
CA ARG A 65 8.60 -7.34 -0.61
C ARG A 65 9.40 -8.37 -1.43
N HIS A 66 10.44 -7.95 -2.12
CA HIS A 66 11.30 -8.87 -2.88
C HIS A 66 11.95 -9.92 -1.97
N VAL A 67 12.43 -9.53 -0.79
CA VAL A 67 12.96 -10.47 0.20
C VAL A 67 11.91 -11.50 0.63
N ILE A 68 10.67 -11.07 0.91
CA ILE A 68 9.57 -11.99 1.24
C ILE A 68 9.28 -12.95 0.07
N ILE A 69 9.27 -12.44 -1.16
CA ILE A 69 9.05 -13.25 -2.37
C ILE A 69 10.18 -14.29 -2.53
N ASP A 70 11.43 -13.88 -2.40
CA ASP A 70 12.60 -14.75 -2.55
C ASP A 70 12.65 -15.82 -1.46
N TYR A 71 12.28 -15.46 -0.23
CA TYR A 71 12.07 -16.42 0.87
C TYR A 71 11.09 -17.52 0.50
N TYR A 72 9.98 -17.16 -0.15
CA TYR A 72 8.97 -18.12 -0.59
C TYR A 72 9.27 -18.82 -1.92
N ARG A 73 10.30 -18.40 -2.68
CA ARG A 73 10.74 -19.03 -3.94
C ARG A 73 11.83 -20.08 -3.76
N THR A 74 12.50 -20.12 -2.60
CA THR A 74 13.69 -20.95 -2.40
C THR A 74 13.32 -22.44 -2.19
N PRO A 75 13.66 -23.36 -3.14
CA PRO A 75 13.12 -24.73 -3.23
C PRO A 75 13.32 -25.63 -1.99
N HIS A 76 14.37 -25.40 -1.19
CA HIS A 76 14.63 -26.22 0.00
C HIS A 76 13.66 -25.95 1.17
N ARG A 77 12.82 -24.92 1.09
CA ARG A 77 11.73 -24.64 2.04
C ARG A 77 10.33 -24.90 1.47
N HIS A 78 10.22 -25.31 0.19
CA HIS A 78 8.94 -25.56 -0.50
C HIS A 78 8.22 -26.85 -0.11
N ARG A 79 8.83 -27.74 0.71
CA ARG A 79 8.22 -29.04 1.02
C ARG A 79 6.92 -28.94 1.82
N GLU A 80 6.61 -27.77 2.39
CA GLU A 80 5.40 -27.52 3.17
C GLU A 80 4.83 -26.12 2.93
N LEU A 81 4.67 -25.68 1.68
CA LEU A 81 3.88 -24.48 1.39
C LEU A 81 2.41 -24.88 1.22
N PRO A 82 1.50 -24.51 2.14
CA PRO A 82 0.07 -24.48 1.86
C PRO A 82 -0.17 -23.72 0.55
N ALA A 83 -1.04 -24.24 -0.31
CA ALA A 83 -1.33 -23.68 -1.64
C ALA A 83 -1.73 -22.18 -1.65
N GLY A 84 -2.09 -21.60 -0.48
CA GLY A 84 -2.39 -20.18 -0.35
C GLY A 84 -1.19 -19.24 -0.33
N LEU A 85 -0.08 -19.62 0.29
CA LEU A 85 1.14 -18.79 0.35
C LEU A 85 1.76 -18.57 -1.03
N ALA A 86 1.71 -19.57 -1.91
CA ALA A 86 2.16 -19.43 -3.29
C ALA A 86 1.38 -18.35 -4.07
N THR A 87 0.09 -18.16 -3.76
CA THR A 87 -0.70 -17.09 -4.38
C THR A 87 -0.46 -15.74 -3.71
N ASP A 88 -0.22 -15.72 -2.41
CA ASP A 88 0.06 -14.47 -1.70
C ASP A 88 1.36 -13.84 -2.24
N VAL A 89 2.35 -14.66 -2.62
CA VAL A 89 3.55 -14.25 -3.36
C VAL A 89 3.20 -13.65 -4.72
N GLU A 90 2.29 -14.25 -5.50
CA GLU A 90 1.81 -13.68 -6.78
C GLU A 90 1.06 -12.37 -6.58
N ALA A 91 0.28 -12.23 -5.52
CA ALA A 91 -0.44 -11.00 -5.19
C ALA A 91 0.50 -9.89 -4.72
N LEU A 92 1.54 -10.24 -3.95
CA LEU A 92 2.65 -9.36 -3.60
C LEU A 92 3.37 -8.91 -4.88
N MET A 93 3.72 -9.83 -5.77
CA MET A 93 4.32 -9.52 -7.08
C MET A 93 3.46 -8.59 -7.93
N ALA A 94 2.12 -8.68 -7.82
CA ALA A 94 1.19 -7.82 -8.54
C ALA A 94 0.92 -6.47 -7.84
N ALA A 95 1.15 -6.38 -6.53
CA ALA A 95 1.07 -5.14 -5.76
C ALA A 95 2.36 -4.35 -5.96
N GLY A 96 2.29 -3.23 -6.65
CA GLY A 96 3.43 -2.36 -6.94
C GLY A 96 4.15 -1.81 -5.70
N GLU A 97 5.21 -1.06 -5.94
CA GLU A 97 6.07 -0.42 -4.93
C GLU A 97 5.23 0.32 -3.85
N PRO A 98 5.46 0.09 -2.53
CA PRO A 98 4.61 0.69 -1.47
C PRO A 98 4.81 2.19 -1.41
N GLU A 99 3.82 2.95 -0.98
CA GLU A 99 3.74 4.39 -1.31
C GLU A 99 4.34 5.33 -0.25
N ASP A 100 4.80 6.51 -0.69
CA ASP A 100 5.31 7.59 0.16
C ASP A 100 4.17 8.58 0.48
N GLU A 101 4.03 9.00 1.74
CA GLU A 101 2.99 9.93 2.25
C GLU A 101 3.26 11.40 1.84
N SER A 102 4.40 11.68 1.21
CA SER A 102 4.87 13.04 0.90
C SER A 102 4.55 13.54 -0.53
N ASP A 103 3.77 12.78 -1.31
CA ASP A 103 3.43 13.11 -2.71
C ASP A 103 2.00 13.68 -2.80
N GLU A 104 1.87 15.00 -2.90
CA GLU A 104 0.59 15.74 -2.86
C GLU A 104 -0.48 15.18 -3.83
N PRO A 105 -0.20 14.88 -5.12
CA PRO A 105 -1.17 14.25 -6.02
C PRO A 105 -1.64 12.87 -5.53
N ARG A 106 -0.77 12.12 -4.83
CA ARG A 106 -1.11 10.80 -4.27
C ARG A 106 -1.93 10.93 -2.99
N MET A 107 -1.64 11.90 -2.15
CA MET A 107 -2.42 12.16 -0.92
C MET A 107 -3.86 12.56 -1.26
N GLN A 108 -4.04 13.37 -2.31
CA GLN A 108 -5.37 13.69 -2.87
C GLN A 108 -6.09 12.42 -3.37
N LEU A 109 -5.39 11.54 -4.08
CA LEU A 109 -5.95 10.25 -4.52
C LEU A 109 -6.31 9.34 -3.32
N ALA A 110 -5.44 9.25 -2.32
CA ALA A 110 -5.63 8.43 -1.13
C ALA A 110 -6.87 8.84 -0.33
N GLY A 111 -7.15 10.15 -0.25
CA GLY A 111 -8.37 10.69 0.35
C GLY A 111 -9.66 10.21 -0.36
N CYS A 112 -9.59 9.92 -1.65
CA CYS A 112 -10.73 9.46 -2.46
C CYS A 112 -10.95 7.94 -2.38
N LEU A 113 -9.88 7.16 -2.13
CA LEU A 113 -9.93 5.70 -2.16
C LEU A 113 -10.81 5.11 -1.06
N ARG A 114 -10.73 5.63 0.17
CA ARG A 114 -11.47 5.06 1.30
C ARG A 114 -13.00 5.20 1.15
N PRO A 115 -13.54 6.39 0.81
CA PRO A 115 -14.95 6.54 0.46
C PRO A 115 -15.38 5.64 -0.71
N MET A 116 -14.54 5.47 -1.74
CA MET A 116 -14.84 4.57 -2.87
C MET A 116 -14.95 3.11 -2.44
N VAL A 117 -14.02 2.62 -1.62
CA VAL A 117 -14.04 1.25 -1.09
C VAL A 117 -15.32 1.02 -0.27
N ASP A 118 -15.76 2.02 0.48
CA ASP A 118 -16.95 1.91 1.33
C ASP A 118 -18.26 1.77 0.54
N GLN A 119 -18.31 2.28 -0.70
CA GLN A 119 -19.45 2.14 -1.62
C GLN A 119 -19.52 0.78 -2.32
N LEU A 120 -18.45 -0.02 -2.31
CA LEU A 120 -18.47 -1.34 -2.92
C LEU A 120 -19.46 -2.26 -2.18
N ALA A 121 -20.00 -3.23 -2.92
CA ALA A 121 -20.83 -4.27 -2.32
C ALA A 121 -20.07 -4.96 -1.16
N PRO A 122 -20.76 -5.35 -0.07
CA PRO A 122 -20.11 -5.79 1.16
C PRO A 122 -19.02 -6.86 0.96
N GLU A 123 -19.30 -7.83 0.11
CA GLU A 123 -18.39 -8.93 -0.23
C GLU A 123 -17.07 -8.49 -0.87
N TYR A 124 -17.05 -7.39 -1.64
CA TYR A 124 -15.85 -6.85 -2.26
C TYR A 124 -15.15 -5.86 -1.34
N ARG A 125 -15.91 -5.02 -0.65
CA ARG A 125 -15.40 -4.10 0.36
C ARG A 125 -14.61 -4.83 1.44
N ASP A 126 -15.20 -5.89 2.01
CA ASP A 126 -14.58 -6.61 3.12
C ASP A 126 -13.31 -7.34 2.65
N ALA A 127 -13.32 -7.89 1.43
CA ALA A 127 -12.14 -8.50 0.82
C ALA A 127 -11.01 -7.48 0.60
N LEU A 128 -11.31 -6.30 0.05
CA LEU A 128 -10.31 -5.25 -0.16
C LEU A 128 -9.81 -4.64 1.15
N ARG A 129 -10.69 -4.43 2.14
CA ARG A 129 -10.27 -3.92 3.46
C ARG A 129 -9.27 -4.86 4.12
N LEU A 130 -9.60 -6.16 4.19
CA LEU A 130 -8.72 -7.14 4.84
C LEU A 130 -7.38 -7.27 4.11
N VAL A 131 -7.39 -7.31 2.78
CA VAL A 131 -6.17 -7.59 2.00
C VAL A 131 -5.33 -6.33 1.78
N GLU A 132 -5.94 -5.23 1.34
CA GLU A 132 -5.22 -4.02 0.92
C GLU A 132 -5.01 -3.05 2.08
N LEU A 133 -6.00 -2.88 2.97
CA LEU A 133 -5.90 -1.91 4.07
C LEU A 133 -5.30 -2.52 5.34
N ASP A 134 -5.79 -3.68 5.77
CA ASP A 134 -5.32 -4.35 6.98
C ASP A 134 -4.02 -5.14 6.73
N GLY A 135 -3.74 -5.43 5.45
CA GLY A 135 -2.53 -6.11 4.98
C GLY A 135 -2.51 -7.61 5.25
N LEU A 136 -3.67 -8.24 5.42
CA LEU A 136 -3.76 -9.70 5.55
C LEU A 136 -3.44 -10.35 4.21
N THR A 137 -2.89 -11.56 4.28
CA THR A 137 -2.79 -12.42 3.12
C THR A 137 -4.18 -12.83 2.63
N GLN A 138 -4.32 -13.15 1.34
CA GLN A 138 -5.61 -13.58 0.80
C GLN A 138 -6.06 -14.90 1.45
N GLN A 139 -5.12 -15.76 1.82
CA GLN A 139 -5.43 -16.97 2.58
C GLN A 139 -5.97 -16.66 3.98
N ALA A 140 -5.31 -15.77 4.74
CA ALA A 140 -5.77 -15.39 6.07
C ALA A 140 -7.14 -14.69 6.02
N ALA A 141 -7.35 -13.84 5.02
CA ALA A 141 -8.63 -13.18 4.79
C ALA A 141 -9.73 -14.19 4.38
N ALA A 142 -9.40 -15.20 3.57
CA ALA A 142 -10.33 -16.27 3.19
C ALA A 142 -10.80 -17.07 4.41
N SER A 143 -9.87 -17.50 5.26
CA SER A 143 -10.18 -18.18 6.52
C SER A 143 -11.05 -17.32 7.43
N LYS A 144 -10.74 -16.02 7.56
CA LYS A 144 -11.49 -15.08 8.40
C LYS A 144 -12.94 -14.89 7.93
N LEU A 145 -13.19 -14.94 6.62
CA LEU A 145 -14.53 -14.78 6.03
C LEU A 145 -15.23 -16.10 5.70
N GLY A 146 -14.65 -17.26 6.05
CA GLY A 146 -15.23 -18.57 5.76
C GLY A 146 -15.32 -18.89 4.26
N LEU A 147 -14.37 -18.41 3.46
CA LEU A 147 -14.35 -18.58 2.00
C LEU A 147 -13.24 -19.53 1.56
N SER A 148 -13.38 -20.10 0.36
CA SER A 148 -12.24 -20.71 -0.33
C SER A 148 -11.23 -19.63 -0.77
N LEU A 149 -9.96 -20.01 -0.89
CA LEU A 149 -8.93 -19.12 -1.44
C LEU A 149 -9.30 -18.59 -2.83
N SER A 150 -9.84 -19.45 -3.71
CA SER A 150 -10.29 -19.04 -5.04
C SER A 150 -11.44 -18.03 -4.97
N GLY A 151 -12.37 -18.21 -4.01
CA GLY A 151 -13.43 -17.26 -3.72
C GLY A 151 -12.88 -15.90 -3.28
N MET A 152 -11.89 -15.89 -2.39
CA MET A 152 -11.22 -14.65 -1.97
C MET A 152 -10.51 -13.94 -3.13
N LYS A 153 -9.71 -14.65 -3.92
CA LYS A 153 -9.05 -14.09 -5.12
C LYS A 153 -10.04 -13.41 -6.05
N SER A 154 -11.16 -14.10 -6.30
CA SER A 154 -12.22 -13.60 -7.18
C SER A 154 -12.86 -12.32 -6.63
N ARG A 155 -13.10 -12.24 -5.33
CA ARG A 155 -13.63 -11.04 -4.67
C ARG A 155 -12.65 -9.88 -4.71
N VAL A 156 -11.37 -10.10 -4.41
CA VAL A 156 -10.32 -9.07 -4.51
C VAL A 156 -10.21 -8.54 -5.94
N GLN A 157 -10.16 -9.43 -6.93
CA GLN A 157 -10.07 -9.03 -8.34
C GLN A 157 -11.29 -8.21 -8.79
N ARG A 158 -12.51 -8.66 -8.45
CA ARG A 158 -13.74 -7.94 -8.79
C ARG A 158 -13.80 -6.59 -8.08
N GLY A 159 -13.43 -6.52 -6.81
CA GLY A 159 -13.31 -5.27 -6.06
C GLY A 159 -12.34 -4.30 -6.73
N ARG A 160 -11.14 -4.75 -7.10
CA ARG A 160 -10.14 -3.92 -7.82
C ARG A 160 -10.68 -3.38 -9.15
N ARG A 161 -11.42 -4.19 -9.91
CA ARG A 161 -12.05 -3.75 -11.17
C ARG A 161 -13.10 -2.68 -10.94
N GLN A 162 -13.96 -2.84 -9.94
CA GLN A 162 -14.98 -1.84 -9.59
C GLN A 162 -14.34 -0.54 -9.10
N LEU A 163 -13.36 -0.63 -8.20
CA LEU A 163 -12.63 0.53 -7.71
C LEU A 163 -11.92 1.28 -8.84
N LYS A 164 -11.30 0.54 -9.77
CA LYS A 164 -10.68 1.14 -10.96
C LYS A 164 -11.68 1.90 -11.84
N ALA A 165 -12.88 1.35 -12.04
CA ALA A 165 -13.92 2.05 -12.81
C ALA A 165 -14.34 3.36 -12.12
N MET A 166 -14.62 3.30 -10.81
CA MET A 166 -14.97 4.50 -10.02
C MET A 166 -13.88 5.57 -10.05
N LEU A 167 -12.61 5.16 -10.01
CA LEU A 167 -11.47 6.07 -10.13
C LEU A 167 -11.41 6.75 -11.50
N HIS A 168 -11.64 6.01 -12.60
CA HIS A 168 -11.66 6.58 -13.94
C HIS A 168 -12.83 7.55 -14.15
N ASP A 169 -13.99 7.28 -13.55
CA ASP A 169 -15.16 8.15 -13.65
C ASP A 169 -14.99 9.45 -12.84
N CYS A 170 -14.23 9.40 -11.75
CA CYS A 170 -14.04 10.53 -10.85
C CYS A 170 -12.82 11.41 -11.22
N CYS A 171 -11.71 10.77 -11.60
CA CYS A 171 -10.39 11.39 -11.71
C CYS A 171 -9.73 11.11 -13.06
N LEU A 172 -9.07 12.13 -13.58
CA LEU A 172 -8.01 11.99 -14.58
C LEU A 172 -6.68 11.81 -13.84
N ILE A 173 -6.16 10.59 -13.87
CA ILE A 173 -4.87 10.25 -13.26
C ILE A 173 -3.82 10.22 -14.37
N GLN A 174 -2.82 11.09 -14.28
CA GLN A 174 -1.65 11.04 -15.15
C GLN A 174 -0.60 10.14 -14.51
N LEU A 175 -0.03 9.24 -15.30
CA LEU A 175 1.03 8.33 -14.85
C LEU A 175 2.38 8.78 -15.42
N ASP A 176 3.45 8.67 -14.62
CA ASP A 176 4.82 8.86 -15.08
C ASP A 176 5.29 7.68 -15.95
N ALA A 177 6.48 7.81 -16.55
CA ALA A 177 7.09 6.77 -17.39
C ALA A 177 7.31 5.43 -16.66
N ARG A 178 7.20 5.41 -15.33
CA ARG A 178 7.36 4.24 -14.46
C ARG A 178 6.01 3.76 -13.89
N ARG A 179 4.88 4.24 -14.43
CA ARG A 179 3.51 3.96 -13.96
C ARG A 179 3.19 4.46 -12.55
N GLY A 180 3.98 5.38 -11.99
CA GLY A 180 3.64 6.10 -10.77
C GLY A 180 2.63 7.21 -11.05
N VAL A 181 1.82 7.59 -10.06
CA VAL A 181 0.91 8.75 -10.19
C VAL A 181 1.73 10.03 -10.24
N ALA A 182 1.60 10.79 -11.34
CA ALA A 182 2.31 12.03 -11.59
C ALA A 182 1.43 13.27 -11.34
N ASP A 183 0.15 13.17 -11.66
CA ASP A 183 -0.85 14.22 -11.43
C ASP A 183 -2.25 13.61 -11.28
N VAL A 184 -3.11 14.26 -10.51
CA VAL A 184 -4.51 13.86 -10.31
C VAL A 184 -5.41 15.07 -10.47
N THR A 185 -6.18 15.10 -11.54
CA THR A 185 -7.19 16.13 -11.77
C THR A 185 -8.59 15.55 -11.60
N LEU A 186 -9.45 16.19 -10.79
CA LEU A 186 -10.84 15.78 -10.65
C LEU A 186 -11.61 16.12 -11.94
N HIS A 187 -12.11 15.10 -12.64
CA HIS A 187 -12.83 15.29 -13.91
C HIS A 187 -14.30 15.64 -13.67
N ASN A 188 -14.90 15.11 -12.60
CA ASN A 188 -16.28 15.39 -12.22
C ASN A 188 -16.39 15.70 -10.71
N PRO A 189 -16.38 16.98 -10.31
CA PRO A 189 -16.43 17.37 -8.89
C PRO A 189 -17.80 17.09 -8.23
N ILE A 190 -18.83 16.70 -8.99
CA ILE A 190 -20.18 16.40 -8.49
C ILE A 190 -20.40 14.87 -8.36
N ALA A 191 -19.54 14.05 -8.96
CA ALA A 191 -19.56 12.60 -8.74
C ALA A 191 -18.92 12.27 -7.39
N THR A 192 -19.74 12.21 -6.35
CA THR A 192 -19.36 11.72 -5.01
C THR A 192 -18.75 10.32 -5.15
N PRO A 193 -17.41 10.18 -5.06
CA PRO A 193 -16.74 10.00 -3.76
C PRO A 193 -15.44 10.82 -3.58
N CYS A 194 -15.02 11.62 -4.56
CA CYS A 194 -13.73 12.34 -4.47
C CYS A 194 -13.75 13.64 -3.66
N ALA A 195 -14.83 13.94 -2.93
CA ALA A 195 -14.86 15.08 -2.03
C ALA A 195 -14.25 14.67 -0.67
N PRO A 196 -13.05 15.14 -0.29
CA PRO A 196 -12.54 14.92 1.05
C PRO A 196 -13.46 15.63 2.07
N PRO A 197 -13.78 15.05 3.24
CA PRO A 197 -14.66 15.68 4.24
C PRO A 197 -14.15 16.97 4.91
N ALA A 198 -13.17 17.70 4.35
CA ALA A 198 -12.49 18.78 5.07
C ALA A 198 -12.00 19.98 4.23
N LEU A 199 -12.73 20.39 3.18
CA LEU A 199 -12.52 21.70 2.52
C LEU A 199 -13.80 22.54 2.46
N MET A 200 -14.55 22.61 3.56
CA MET A 200 -15.30 23.83 3.89
C MET A 200 -14.33 24.79 4.59
N MET A 201 -13.57 25.56 3.80
CA MET A 201 -13.00 26.80 4.32
C MET A 201 -14.14 27.82 4.47
N PRO A 202 -14.21 28.59 5.58
CA PRO A 202 -15.25 29.58 5.76
C PRO A 202 -15.13 30.68 4.68
N GLU A 203 -16.28 31.07 4.13
CA GLU A 203 -16.41 32.12 3.13
C GLU A 203 -15.56 33.35 3.47
N ARG A 204 -14.73 33.80 2.53
CA ARG A 204 -14.12 35.14 2.59
C ARG A 204 -15.24 36.17 2.52
N ARG A 205 -15.58 36.75 3.68
CA ARG A 205 -16.45 37.92 3.80
C ARG A 205 -15.91 39.05 2.89
N PRO A 206 -16.71 39.62 1.96
CA PRO A 206 -16.21 40.71 1.14
C PRO A 206 -15.92 41.94 2.00
N ALA A 207 -14.79 42.58 1.73
CA ALA A 207 -14.35 43.81 2.37
C ALA A 207 -15.41 44.91 2.18
N ARG A 208 -15.97 45.41 3.29
CA ARG A 208 -16.72 46.67 3.27
C ARG A 208 -15.73 47.80 2.94
N ARG A 209 -15.97 48.49 1.81
CA ARG A 209 -15.30 49.76 1.49
C ARG A 209 -15.82 50.88 2.42
N PRO A 210 -15.00 51.92 2.64
CA PRO A 210 -15.19 52.89 3.71
C PRO A 210 -16.24 53.95 3.36
N ALA A 211 -16.78 54.60 4.39
CA ALA A 211 -17.36 55.93 4.33
C ALA A 211 -16.45 56.89 5.08
#